data_AF-A0AAV7JCQ1-F1
#
_entry.id   AF-A0AAV7JCQ1-F1
#
_cell.length_a   1.000
_cell.length_b   1.000
_cell.length_c   1.000
_cell.angle_alpha   90.00
_cell.angle_beta   90.00
_cell.angle_gamma   90.00
#
_symmetry.space_group_name_H-M   'P 1'
#
loop_
_entity.id
_entity.type
_entity.pdbx_description
1 polymer ?
#
loop_
_entity_poly.entity_id
_entity_poly.type
_entity_poly.pdbx_seq_one_letter_code
_entity_poly.pdbx_strand_id
1 'polypeptide(L)'
;MYLCCSFSSDSNTNSILKRYSDFNDLNQKLIIFGITHPLPPKKFFGNMDPSFIQDRQLRLQTFIDHITQDPAIANALIVQSFFDPAHFLERMHEEALEYVSMQLRSEPKWQIVESLKDFGWRQRKHYSLAKSKVDAKISDHILIMVENGPDIALGERELNSALKTLCTIQHPYIYPTTFALPCEVGALILREFNPEGSLKDYIYKVHLVMI
;
A
#
# COMPACT_ATOMS: atom_id res chain seq x y z
N MET A 1 -7.11 25.39 15.31
CA MET A 1 -8.36 24.72 15.69
C MET A 1 -8.43 23.38 14.99
N TYR A 2 -8.58 22.30 15.76
CA TYR A 2 -8.85 20.98 15.22
C TYR A 2 -10.36 20.82 14.98
N LEU A 3 -10.71 20.12 13.91
CA LEU A 3 -12.06 19.87 13.46
C LEU A 3 -12.25 18.36 13.47
N CYS A 4 -13.35 17.92 14.08
CA CYS A 4 -13.68 16.51 14.18
C CYS A 4 -14.55 16.14 12.97
N CYS A 5 -14.20 15.06 12.28
CA CYS A 5 -15.04 14.42 11.27
C CYS A 5 -15.11 12.93 11.58
N SER A 6 -16.25 12.30 11.29
CA SER A 6 -16.44 10.87 11.47
C SER A 6 -16.32 10.15 10.15
N PHE A 7 -15.90 8.89 10.17
CA PHE A 7 -15.94 7.99 9.01
C PHE A 7 -16.23 6.57 9.49
N SER A 8 -16.83 5.76 8.62
CA SER A 8 -17.14 4.36 8.94
C SER A 8 -16.18 3.43 8.21
N SER A 9 -15.66 2.45 8.92
CA SER A 9 -14.94 1.30 8.37
C SER A 9 -15.47 0.05 9.05
N ASP A 10 -15.97 -0.92 8.27
CA ASP A 10 -16.38 -2.25 8.72
C ASP A 10 -17.13 -2.25 10.07
N SER A 11 -18.30 -1.60 10.09
CA SER A 11 -19.25 -1.49 11.21
C SER A 11 -18.84 -0.64 12.43
N ASN A 12 -17.61 -0.10 12.48
CA ASN A 12 -17.19 0.86 13.50
C ASN A 12 -17.21 2.30 12.97
N THR A 13 -17.71 3.24 13.79
CA THR A 13 -17.60 4.68 13.50
C THR A 13 -16.34 5.22 14.15
N ASN A 14 -15.38 5.59 13.33
CA ASN A 14 -14.13 6.22 13.75
C ASN A 14 -14.25 7.74 13.61
N SER A 15 -13.43 8.49 14.37
CA SER A 15 -13.35 9.94 14.26
C SER A 15 -11.92 10.39 14.05
N ILE A 16 -11.76 11.41 13.22
CA ILE A 16 -10.48 12.09 12.99
C ILE A 16 -10.51 13.49 13.56
N LEU A 17 -9.39 13.88 14.16
CA LEU A 17 -9.18 15.22 14.67
C LEU A 17 -8.07 15.89 13.86
N LYS A 18 -8.45 16.74 12.90
CA LYS A 18 -7.51 17.37 11.93
C LYS A 18 -7.72 18.87 11.83
N ARG A 19 -6.66 19.63 11.56
CA ARG A 19 -6.78 21.06 11.28
C ARG A 19 -7.29 21.26 9.86
N TYR A 20 -7.96 22.38 9.61
CA TYR A 20 -8.38 22.74 8.25
C TYR A 20 -7.22 22.71 7.22
N SER A 21 -6.00 23.09 7.64
CA SER A 21 -4.81 23.00 6.78
C SER A 21 -4.55 21.59 6.29
N ASP A 22 -4.76 20.59 7.14
CA ASP A 22 -4.50 19.20 6.81
C ASP A 22 -5.50 18.70 5.74
N PHE A 23 -6.77 19.12 5.82
CA PHE A 23 -7.78 18.87 4.77
C PHE A 23 -7.44 19.59 3.46
N ASN A 24 -6.95 20.84 3.56
CA ASN A 24 -6.50 21.59 2.39
C ASN A 24 -5.35 20.87 1.68
N ASP A 25 -4.37 20.36 2.44
CA ASP A 25 -3.22 19.64 1.89
C ASP A 25 -3.64 18.31 1.26
N LEU A 26 -4.58 17.58 1.86
CA LEU A 26 -5.18 16.39 1.26
C LEU A 26 -5.90 16.74 -0.05
N ASN A 27 -6.73 17.79 -0.07
CA ASN A 27 -7.45 18.21 -1.27
C ASN A 27 -6.51 18.60 -2.41
N GLN A 28 -5.41 19.32 -2.12
CA GLN A 28 -4.40 19.65 -3.14
C GLN A 28 -3.76 18.39 -3.74
N LYS A 29 -3.48 17.38 -2.91
CA LYS A 29 -2.96 16.09 -3.40
C LYS A 29 -3.99 15.37 -4.28
N LEU A 30 -5.26 15.35 -3.89
CA LEU A 30 -6.34 14.70 -4.63
C LEU A 30 -6.59 15.36 -6.00
N ILE A 31 -6.53 16.69 -6.07
CA ILE A 31 -6.71 17.45 -7.33
C ILE A 31 -5.66 17.05 -8.38
N ILE A 32 -4.42 16.77 -7.98
CA ILE A 32 -3.36 16.30 -8.89
C ILE A 32 -3.76 14.98 -9.56
N PHE A 33 -4.54 14.14 -8.88
CA PHE A 33 -5.08 12.88 -9.40
C PHE A 33 -6.42 13.05 -10.13
N GLY A 34 -6.87 14.29 -10.39
CA GLY A 34 -8.14 14.57 -11.06
C GLY A 34 -9.38 14.42 -10.18
N ILE A 35 -9.21 14.14 -8.89
CA ILE A 35 -10.30 14.02 -7.93
C ILE A 35 -10.63 15.42 -7.43
N THR A 36 -11.79 15.94 -7.83
CA THR A 36 -12.19 17.32 -7.51
C THR A 36 -13.41 17.35 -6.60
N HIS A 37 -13.26 17.97 -5.43
CA HIS A 37 -14.38 18.28 -4.55
C HIS A 37 -14.20 19.66 -3.91
N PRO A 38 -15.26 20.48 -3.80
CA PRO A 38 -15.15 21.80 -3.22
C PRO A 38 -14.85 21.72 -1.72
N LEU A 39 -13.64 22.14 -1.34
CA LEU A 39 -13.31 22.37 0.06
C LEU A 39 -13.94 23.69 0.54
N PRO A 40 -14.50 23.79 1.76
CA PRO A 40 -14.97 25.06 2.30
C PRO A 40 -13.85 26.11 2.27
N PRO A 41 -14.12 27.39 1.96
CA PRO A 41 -13.08 28.40 1.80
C PRO A 41 -12.32 28.71 3.10
N LYS A 42 -11.08 29.18 2.94
CA LYS A 42 -10.31 29.78 4.05
C LYS A 42 -11.00 31.07 4.50
N LYS A 43 -11.02 31.30 5.82
CA LYS A 43 -11.52 32.52 6.43
C LYS A 43 -10.45 33.01 7.40
N PHE A 44 -9.97 34.24 7.18
CA PHE A 44 -8.86 34.82 7.93
C PHE A 44 -9.32 35.65 9.14
N PHE A 45 -10.53 36.21 9.10
CA PHE A 45 -11.15 36.96 10.19
C PHE A 45 -12.40 36.26 10.72
N GLY A 46 -12.64 36.24 12.04
CA GLY A 46 -13.80 35.56 12.62
C GLY A 46 -13.81 34.05 12.37
N ASN A 47 -12.64 33.43 12.33
CA ASN A 47 -12.44 31.99 12.11
C ASN A 47 -12.66 31.14 13.37
N MET A 48 -12.87 31.80 14.52
CA MET A 48 -13.25 31.20 15.80
C MET A 48 -14.74 31.41 16.12
N ASP A 49 -15.50 31.99 15.21
CA ASP A 49 -16.95 32.17 15.38
C ASP A 49 -17.66 30.79 15.42
N PRO A 50 -18.50 30.50 16.44
CA PRO A 50 -19.12 29.18 16.59
C PRO A 50 -19.95 28.72 15.39
N SER A 51 -20.75 29.62 14.80
CA SER A 51 -21.59 29.29 13.63
C SER A 51 -20.73 28.94 12.43
N PHE A 52 -19.65 29.69 12.23
CA PHE A 52 -18.68 29.43 11.18
C PHE A 52 -17.94 28.10 11.36
N ILE A 53 -17.57 27.76 12.59
CA ILE A 53 -16.92 26.49 12.90
C ILE A 53 -17.87 25.33 12.60
N GLN A 54 -19.13 25.43 13.01
CA GLN A 54 -20.15 24.41 12.77
C GLN A 54 -20.39 24.20 11.27
N ASP A 55 -20.60 25.28 10.51
CA ASP A 55 -20.76 25.23 9.06
C ASP A 55 -19.54 24.60 8.37
N ARG A 56 -18.34 24.94 8.84
CA ARG A 56 -17.10 24.36 8.32
C ARG A 56 -17.00 22.87 8.63
N GLN A 57 -17.32 22.45 9.86
CA GLN A 57 -17.32 21.03 10.23
C GLN A 57 -18.26 20.22 9.35
N LEU A 58 -19.48 20.73 9.11
CA LEU A 58 -20.45 20.07 8.24
C LEU A 58 -19.92 19.89 6.80
N ARG A 59 -19.34 20.95 6.23
CA ARG A 59 -18.78 20.89 4.87
C ARG A 59 -17.54 20.00 4.77
N LEU A 60 -16.71 19.96 5.81
CA LEU A 60 -15.59 19.02 5.87
C LEU A 60 -16.07 17.57 6.02
N GLN A 61 -17.17 17.34 6.74
CA GLN A 61 -17.80 16.02 6.80
C GLN A 61 -18.27 15.59 5.40
N THR A 62 -18.96 16.46 4.66
CA THR A 62 -19.37 16.17 3.27
C THR A 62 -18.17 15.83 2.37
N PHE A 63 -17.04 16.52 2.55
CA PHE A 63 -15.81 16.21 1.83
C PHE A 63 -15.28 14.81 2.17
N ILE A 64 -15.27 14.43 3.45
CA ILE A 64 -14.89 13.07 3.89
C ILE A 64 -15.83 12.01 3.34
N ASP A 65 -17.15 12.23 3.44
CA ASP A 65 -18.16 11.32 2.92
C ASP A 65 -17.95 11.08 1.41
N HIS A 66 -17.63 12.14 0.66
CA HIS A 66 -17.38 12.04 -0.77
C HIS A 66 -16.13 11.20 -1.11
N ILE A 67 -14.99 11.45 -0.47
CA ILE A 67 -13.74 10.72 -0.78
C ILE A 67 -13.75 9.27 -0.25
N THR A 68 -14.68 8.95 0.65
CA THR A 68 -14.85 7.60 1.20
C THR A 68 -15.94 6.79 0.49
N GLN A 69 -16.79 7.42 -0.34
CA GLN A 69 -17.81 6.74 -1.15
C GLN A 69 -17.22 5.91 -2.30
N ASP A 70 -16.12 6.37 -2.90
CA ASP A 70 -15.44 5.64 -3.97
C ASP A 70 -14.36 4.72 -3.37
N PRO A 71 -14.45 3.38 -3.54
CA PRO A 71 -13.47 2.47 -2.96
C PRO A 71 -12.04 2.69 -3.44
N ALA A 72 -11.81 3.12 -4.68
CA ALA A 72 -10.47 3.37 -5.19
C ALA A 72 -9.85 4.61 -4.54
N ILE A 73 -10.65 5.66 -4.32
CA ILE A 73 -10.22 6.87 -3.60
C ILE A 73 -10.05 6.58 -2.11
N ALA A 74 -11.02 5.90 -1.50
CA ALA A 74 -10.99 5.55 -0.08
C ALA A 74 -9.75 4.71 0.26
N ASN A 75 -9.37 3.78 -0.61
CA ASN A 75 -8.20 2.92 -0.47
C ASN A 75 -6.89 3.55 -0.97
N ALA A 76 -6.93 4.78 -1.48
CA ALA A 76 -5.73 5.48 -1.89
C ALA A 76 -4.86 5.81 -0.67
N LEU A 77 -3.55 5.62 -0.80
CA LEU A 77 -2.61 5.84 0.30
C LEU A 77 -2.74 7.24 0.91
N ILE A 78 -2.90 8.27 0.07
CA ILE A 78 -3.04 9.65 0.55
C ILE A 78 -4.26 9.86 1.45
N VAL A 79 -5.34 9.09 1.24
CA VAL A 79 -6.58 9.15 2.01
C VAL A 79 -6.43 8.31 3.28
N GLN A 80 -5.93 7.08 3.17
CA GLN A 80 -5.70 6.22 4.33
C GLN A 80 -4.68 6.81 5.32
N SER A 81 -3.56 7.34 4.84
CA SER A 81 -2.59 8.06 5.68
C SER A 81 -3.15 9.37 6.24
N PHE A 82 -4.18 9.96 5.64
CA PHE A 82 -4.85 11.09 6.25
C PHE A 82 -5.64 10.65 7.49
N PHE A 83 -6.34 9.52 7.41
CA PHE A 83 -7.09 8.96 8.53
C PHE A 83 -6.18 8.42 9.64
N ASP A 84 -5.10 7.74 9.29
CA ASP A 84 -4.15 7.16 10.23
C ASP A 84 -2.69 7.39 9.79
N PRO A 85 -2.13 8.60 9.99
CA PRO A 85 -0.81 8.96 9.47
C PRO A 85 0.34 8.23 10.16
N ALA A 86 0.14 7.80 11.41
CA ALA A 86 1.21 7.23 12.22
C ALA A 86 1.33 5.73 12.01
N HIS A 87 0.21 5.01 11.85
CA HIS A 87 0.23 3.55 11.92
C HIS A 87 -0.22 2.88 10.62
N PHE A 88 -0.81 3.60 9.65
CA PHE A 88 -1.35 2.96 8.46
C PHE A 88 -0.30 2.14 7.69
N LEU A 89 0.87 2.73 7.43
CA LEU A 89 1.94 2.03 6.71
C LEU A 89 2.50 0.87 7.53
N GLU A 90 2.76 1.08 8.83
CA GLU A 90 3.29 0.04 9.71
C GLU A 90 2.33 -1.16 9.76
N ARG A 91 1.03 -0.91 9.96
CA ARG A 91 -0.01 -1.93 9.95
C ARG A 91 -0.07 -2.68 8.62
N MET A 92 -0.01 -1.98 7.48
CA MET A 92 0.04 -2.65 6.17
C MET A 92 1.24 -3.60 6.05
N HIS A 93 2.42 -3.17 6.51
CA HIS A 93 3.60 -4.05 6.49
C HIS A 93 3.46 -5.25 7.42
N GLU A 94 2.86 -5.07 8.60
CA GLU A 94 2.61 -6.13 9.57
C GLU A 94 1.60 -7.16 9.04
N GLU A 95 0.44 -6.70 8.54
CA GLU A 95 -0.58 -7.56 7.93
C GLU A 95 0.03 -8.37 6.76
N ALA A 96 0.75 -7.71 5.86
CA ALA A 96 1.42 -8.40 4.76
C ALA A 96 2.42 -9.46 5.25
N LEU A 97 3.22 -9.15 6.28
CA LEU A 97 4.18 -10.10 6.86
C LEU A 97 3.49 -11.31 7.50
N GLU A 98 2.36 -11.09 8.20
CA GLU A 98 1.54 -12.16 8.76
C GLU A 98 0.99 -13.09 7.68
N TYR A 99 0.41 -12.52 6.62
CA TYR A 99 -0.10 -13.28 5.47
C TYR A 99 0.99 -14.11 4.80
N VAL A 100 2.15 -13.49 4.55
CA VAL A 100 3.30 -14.20 3.96
C VAL A 100 3.74 -15.35 4.86
N SER A 101 3.84 -15.11 6.18
CA SER A 101 4.24 -16.12 7.15
C SER A 101 3.25 -17.29 7.21
N MET A 102 1.95 -17.01 7.11
CA MET A 102 0.91 -18.03 7.01
C MET A 102 1.06 -18.85 5.72
N GLN A 103 1.25 -18.18 4.58
CA GLN A 103 1.37 -18.84 3.28
C GLN A 103 2.60 -19.75 3.22
N LEU A 104 3.73 -19.32 3.79
CA LEU A 104 4.95 -20.14 3.81
C LEU A 104 4.84 -21.41 4.66
N ARG A 105 3.79 -21.60 5.47
CA ARG A 105 3.58 -22.86 6.20
C ARG A 105 3.39 -24.05 5.25
N SER A 106 2.82 -23.82 4.06
CA SER A 106 2.72 -24.85 3.02
C SER A 106 3.99 -25.01 2.19
N GLU A 107 4.96 -24.11 2.35
CA GLU A 107 6.23 -24.07 1.61
C GLU A 107 7.43 -24.15 2.57
N PRO A 108 7.63 -25.28 3.27
CA PRO A 108 8.59 -25.40 4.37
C PRO A 108 10.05 -25.21 3.94
N LYS A 109 10.33 -25.25 2.63
CA LYS A 109 11.63 -24.95 2.05
C LYS A 109 12.09 -23.52 2.33
N TRP A 110 11.17 -22.57 2.49
CA TRP A 110 11.51 -21.16 2.60
C TRP A 110 11.33 -20.64 4.03
N GLN A 111 12.22 -19.72 4.41
CA GLN A 111 12.06 -18.90 5.61
C GLN A 111 12.24 -17.44 5.26
N ILE A 112 11.43 -16.60 5.89
CA ILE A 112 11.68 -15.16 5.95
C ILE A 112 12.85 -14.92 6.89
N VAL A 113 13.80 -14.13 6.44
CA VAL A 113 14.95 -13.66 7.25
C VAL A 113 14.62 -12.30 7.84
N GLU A 114 14.16 -11.37 7.02
CA GLU A 114 13.81 -10.01 7.42
C GLU A 114 12.78 -9.40 6.46
N SER A 115 12.07 -8.37 6.95
CA SER A 115 11.19 -7.54 6.11
C SER A 115 11.96 -6.32 5.62
N LEU A 116 11.88 -6.06 4.31
CA LEU A 116 12.55 -4.96 3.64
C LEU A 116 11.58 -3.79 3.45
N LYS A 117 11.23 -3.11 4.56
CA LYS A 117 10.18 -2.06 4.58
C LYS A 117 10.46 -0.90 3.63
N ASP A 118 11.72 -0.50 3.49
CA ASP A 118 12.14 0.61 2.63
C ASP A 118 12.47 0.18 1.19
N PHE A 119 12.16 -1.06 0.81
CA PHE A 119 12.49 -1.59 -0.51
C PHE A 119 11.39 -1.33 -1.54
N GLY A 120 11.80 -0.84 -2.70
CA GLY A 120 10.91 -0.56 -3.82
C GLY A 120 10.12 0.75 -3.66
N TRP A 121 9.16 0.96 -4.58
CA TRP A 121 8.40 2.21 -4.68
C TRP A 121 6.88 2.00 -4.70
N ARG A 122 6.45 0.73 -4.81
CA ARG A 122 5.03 0.36 -4.84
C ARG A 122 4.62 -0.06 -3.45
N GLN A 123 3.64 0.65 -2.90
CA GLN A 123 3.26 0.56 -1.49
C GLN A 123 2.53 -0.74 -1.15
N ARG A 124 1.65 -1.21 -2.06
CA ARG A 124 0.96 -2.51 -1.99
C ARG A 124 1.83 -3.70 -2.44
N LYS A 125 3.15 -3.52 -2.36
CA LYS A 125 4.12 -4.52 -2.75
C LYS A 125 5.16 -4.61 -1.65
N HIS A 126 5.03 -5.62 -0.83
CA HIS A 126 5.85 -5.82 0.36
C HIS A 126 6.97 -6.78 0.04
N TYR A 127 8.16 -6.48 0.53
CA TYR A 127 9.37 -7.22 0.23
C TYR A 127 9.93 -7.80 1.52
N SER A 128 10.39 -9.03 1.44
CA SER A 128 11.09 -9.72 2.52
C SER A 128 12.25 -10.51 1.95
N LEU A 129 13.36 -10.54 2.67
CA LEU A 129 14.47 -11.44 2.35
C LEU A 129 14.06 -12.86 2.75
N ALA A 130 14.30 -13.82 1.87
CA ALA A 130 14.03 -15.23 2.11
C ALA A 130 15.26 -16.10 1.83
N LYS A 131 15.42 -17.15 2.62
CA LYS A 131 16.47 -18.17 2.43
C LYS A 131 15.86 -19.56 2.34
N SER A 132 16.55 -20.44 1.61
CA SER A 132 16.23 -21.87 1.57
C SER A 132 16.69 -22.53 2.87
N LYS A 133 15.80 -23.26 3.55
CA LYS A 133 16.12 -24.08 4.73
C LYS A 133 16.85 -25.38 4.39
N VAL A 134 16.65 -25.89 3.17
CA VAL A 134 17.16 -27.19 2.72
C VAL A 134 18.46 -27.10 1.94
N ASP A 135 18.84 -25.91 1.48
CA ASP A 135 20.09 -25.72 0.74
C ASP A 135 20.68 -24.34 1.04
N ALA A 136 21.70 -24.32 1.89
CA ALA A 136 22.43 -23.12 2.27
C ALA A 136 23.30 -22.54 1.15
N LYS A 137 23.50 -23.25 0.03
CA LYS A 137 24.23 -22.74 -1.14
C LYS A 137 23.34 -21.94 -2.08
N ILE A 138 22.02 -22.07 -1.96
CA ILE A 138 21.09 -21.26 -2.74
C ILE A 138 21.22 -19.81 -2.26
N SER A 139 21.47 -18.92 -3.21
CA SER A 139 21.55 -17.47 -2.96
C SER A 139 20.29 -16.96 -2.28
N ASP A 140 20.41 -15.81 -1.63
CA ASP A 140 19.25 -15.18 -1.02
C ASP A 140 18.16 -14.90 -2.07
N HIS A 141 16.91 -14.91 -1.64
CA HIS A 141 15.76 -14.64 -2.49
C HIS A 141 15.00 -13.43 -1.97
N ILE A 142 14.37 -12.70 -2.88
CA ILE A 142 13.36 -11.71 -2.55
C ILE A 142 12.01 -12.37 -2.62
N LEU A 143 11.33 -12.40 -1.48
CA LEU A 143 9.92 -12.72 -1.37
C LEU A 143 9.12 -11.43 -1.50
N ILE A 144 8.11 -11.47 -2.35
CA ILE A 144 7.34 -10.31 -2.78
C ILE A 144 5.87 -10.65 -2.58
N MET A 145 5.20 -9.92 -1.70
CA MET A 145 3.76 -9.97 -1.56
C MET A 145 3.14 -8.81 -2.33
N VAL A 146 2.28 -9.11 -3.30
CA VAL A 146 1.52 -8.11 -4.07
C VAL A 146 0.07 -8.24 -3.66
N GLU A 147 -0.48 -7.21 -3.03
CA GLU A 147 -1.90 -7.19 -2.67
C GLU A 147 -2.79 -7.01 -3.89
N ASN A 148 -4.02 -7.53 -3.79
CA ASN A 148 -5.06 -7.26 -4.76
C ASN A 148 -5.41 -5.76 -4.77
N GLY A 149 -5.37 -5.17 -5.97
CA GLY A 149 -5.84 -3.80 -6.20
C GLY A 149 -7.36 -3.76 -6.37
N PRO A 150 -7.97 -2.56 -6.29
CA PRO A 150 -9.40 -2.37 -6.57
C PRO A 150 -9.78 -2.70 -8.03
N ASP A 151 -8.77 -2.82 -8.90
CA ASP A 151 -8.84 -3.12 -10.32
C ASP A 151 -8.65 -4.62 -10.62
N ILE A 152 -8.59 -5.50 -9.61
CA ILE A 152 -8.53 -6.93 -9.86
C ILE A 152 -9.82 -7.42 -10.55
N ALA A 153 -9.66 -7.89 -11.78
CA ALA A 153 -10.76 -8.44 -12.58
C ALA A 153 -10.64 -9.95 -12.83
N LEU A 154 -9.54 -10.57 -12.40
CA LEU A 154 -9.28 -11.99 -12.60
C LEU A 154 -9.87 -12.82 -11.46
N GLY A 155 -10.56 -13.90 -11.81
CA GLY A 155 -10.90 -14.96 -10.85
C GLY A 155 -9.66 -15.74 -10.41
N GLU A 156 -9.80 -16.52 -9.34
CA GLU A 156 -8.70 -17.30 -8.75
C GLU A 156 -8.04 -18.24 -9.77
N ARG A 157 -8.85 -18.88 -10.64
CA ARG A 157 -8.37 -19.82 -11.66
C ARG A 157 -7.55 -19.11 -12.74
N GLU A 158 -8.04 -17.97 -13.22
CA GLU A 158 -7.36 -17.14 -14.21
C GLU A 158 -6.07 -16.57 -13.63
N LEU A 159 -6.09 -16.08 -12.39
CA LEU A 159 -4.93 -15.56 -11.69
C LEU A 159 -3.86 -16.65 -11.53
N ASN A 160 -4.24 -17.85 -11.07
CA ASN A 160 -3.32 -18.98 -10.95
C ASN A 160 -2.68 -19.35 -12.31
N SER A 161 -3.49 -19.40 -13.37
CA SER A 161 -3.00 -19.68 -14.72
C SER A 161 -2.04 -18.59 -15.22
N ALA A 162 -2.34 -17.32 -14.96
CA ALA A 162 -1.49 -16.20 -15.32
C ALA A 162 -0.15 -16.23 -14.57
N LEU A 163 -0.16 -16.49 -13.26
CA LEU A 163 1.05 -16.62 -12.43
C LEU A 163 1.93 -17.79 -12.89
N LYS A 164 1.33 -18.95 -13.18
CA LYS A 164 2.06 -20.10 -13.75
C LYS A 164 2.72 -19.75 -15.08
N THR A 165 2.00 -19.03 -15.94
CA THR A 165 2.54 -18.56 -17.23
C THR A 165 3.68 -17.57 -17.04
N LEU A 166 3.58 -16.65 -16.07
CA LEU A 166 4.66 -15.71 -15.74
C LEU A 166 5.95 -16.45 -15.32
N CYS A 167 5.84 -17.57 -14.62
CA CYS A 167 7.00 -18.40 -14.23
C CYS A 167 7.64 -19.14 -15.41
N THR A 168 6.95 -19.31 -16.54
CA THR A 168 7.52 -19.99 -17.73
C THR A 168 8.17 -19.03 -18.72
N ILE A 169 8.06 -17.72 -18.53
CA ILE A 169 8.66 -16.72 -19.42
C ILE A 169 10.19 -16.82 -19.35
N GLN A 170 10.80 -17.12 -20.49
CA GLN A 170 12.25 -17.06 -20.69
C GLN A 170 12.56 -15.93 -21.66
N HIS A 171 13.33 -14.94 -21.21
CA HIS A 171 13.69 -13.80 -22.05
C HIS A 171 15.08 -13.28 -21.67
N PRO A 172 15.94 -12.93 -22.64
CA PRO A 172 17.33 -12.53 -22.38
C PRO A 172 17.49 -11.33 -21.43
N TYR A 173 16.46 -10.47 -21.35
CA TYR A 173 16.47 -9.23 -20.56
C TYR A 173 15.42 -9.19 -19.44
N ILE A 174 14.69 -10.28 -19.19
CA ILE A 174 13.73 -10.35 -18.08
C ILE A 174 14.19 -11.45 -17.13
N TYR A 175 14.47 -11.07 -15.89
CA TYR A 175 14.84 -12.02 -14.86
C TYR A 175 13.68 -12.99 -14.59
N PRO A 176 13.91 -14.31 -14.59
CA PRO A 176 12.85 -15.29 -14.41
C PRO A 176 12.22 -15.18 -13.02
N THR A 177 10.93 -15.53 -12.93
CA THR A 177 10.25 -15.67 -11.64
C THR A 177 10.35 -17.13 -11.21
N THR A 178 11.08 -17.39 -10.13
CA THR A 178 11.33 -18.75 -9.62
C THR A 178 10.04 -19.42 -9.17
N PHE A 179 9.16 -18.65 -8.55
CA PHE A 179 7.91 -19.16 -7.98
C PHE A 179 6.89 -18.03 -7.82
N ALA A 180 5.61 -18.36 -8.03
CA ALA A 180 4.51 -17.45 -7.80
C ALA A 180 3.26 -18.24 -7.40
N LEU A 181 2.57 -17.83 -6.34
CA LEU A 181 1.34 -18.41 -5.86
C LEU A 181 0.28 -17.34 -5.63
N PRO A 182 -0.98 -17.57 -6.04
CA PRO A 182 -2.09 -16.75 -5.59
C PRO A 182 -2.36 -16.99 -4.10
N CYS A 183 -2.91 -15.99 -3.44
CA CYS A 183 -3.46 -16.09 -2.08
C CYS A 183 -4.71 -15.23 -1.97
N GLU A 184 -5.43 -15.35 -0.84
CA GLU A 184 -6.72 -14.67 -0.64
C GLU A 184 -6.66 -13.16 -0.88
N VAL A 185 -5.58 -12.52 -0.42
CA VAL A 185 -5.42 -11.06 -0.46
C VAL A 185 -4.47 -10.59 -1.57
N GLY A 186 -4.00 -11.48 -2.46
CA GLY A 186 -2.96 -11.10 -3.43
C GLY A 186 -2.24 -12.25 -4.12
N ALA A 187 -0.96 -12.04 -4.37
CA ALA A 187 -0.04 -13.07 -4.85
C ALA A 187 1.32 -12.96 -4.17
N LEU A 188 1.86 -14.13 -3.82
CA LEU A 188 3.20 -14.30 -3.30
C LEU A 188 4.15 -14.68 -4.44
N ILE A 189 5.23 -13.95 -4.60
CA ILE A 189 6.21 -14.14 -5.67
C ILE A 189 7.59 -14.28 -5.05
N LEU A 190 8.37 -15.27 -5.48
CA LEU A 190 9.75 -15.46 -5.07
C LEU A 190 10.68 -15.28 -6.27
N ARG A 191 11.72 -14.49 -6.08
CA ARG A 191 12.78 -14.25 -7.07
C ARG A 191 14.14 -14.38 -6.41
N GLU A 192 15.16 -14.70 -7.17
CA GLU A 192 16.53 -14.62 -6.66
C GLU A 192 16.88 -13.15 -6.36
N PHE A 193 17.62 -12.95 -5.27
CA PHE A 193 18.15 -11.64 -4.90
C PHE A 193 19.40 -11.35 -5.74
N ASN A 194 19.42 -10.20 -6.40
CA ASN A 194 20.61 -9.70 -7.09
C ASN A 194 21.27 -8.60 -6.24
N PRO A 195 22.46 -8.84 -5.65
CA PRO A 195 23.17 -7.84 -4.86
C PRO A 195 23.61 -6.62 -5.67
N GLU A 196 23.81 -6.78 -6.98
CA GLU A 196 24.16 -5.69 -7.90
C GLU A 196 22.96 -4.79 -8.26
N GLY A 197 21.75 -5.18 -7.84
CA GLY A 197 20.52 -4.48 -8.13
C GLY A 197 19.96 -4.72 -9.54
N SER A 198 18.85 -4.04 -9.83
CA SER A 198 18.14 -4.09 -11.09
C SER A 198 18.60 -2.97 -12.04
N LEU A 199 18.28 -3.10 -13.33
CA LEU A 199 18.47 -2.02 -14.30
C LEU A 199 17.84 -0.69 -13.84
N LYS A 200 16.72 -0.77 -13.12
CA LYS A 200 16.05 0.41 -12.55
C LYS A 200 16.95 1.10 -11.52
N ASP A 201 17.60 0.33 -10.66
CA ASP A 201 18.49 0.88 -9.62
C ASP A 201 19.67 1.63 -10.26
N TYR A 202 20.26 1.10 -11.33
CA TYR A 202 21.28 1.80 -12.12
C TYR A 202 20.78 3.09 -12.77
N ILE A 203 19.60 3.07 -13.40
CA ILE A 203 19.01 4.25 -14.06
C ILE A 203 18.76 5.38 -13.05
N TYR A 204 18.24 5.04 -11.87
CA TYR A 204 17.93 6.01 -10.83
C TYR A 204 19.12 6.30 -9.89
N LYS A 205 20.28 5.69 -10.12
CA LYS A 205 21.50 5.82 -9.28
C LYS A 205 21.22 5.52 -7.81
N VAL A 206 20.42 4.49 -7.56
CA VAL A 206 20.10 4.01 -6.21
C VAL A 206 21.00 2.81 -5.94
N HIS A 207 21.69 2.82 -4.80
CA HIS A 207 22.46 1.67 -4.33
C HIS A 207 21.61 0.87 -3.35
N LEU A 208 21.54 -0.46 -3.55
CA LEU A 208 21.01 -1.36 -2.53
C LEU A 208 22.00 -1.39 -1.36
N VAL A 209 21.60 -0.78 -0.24
CA VAL A 209 22.30 -0.96 1.03
C VAL A 209 21.48 -1.97 1.81
N MET A 210 21.89 -3.24 1.78
CA MET A 210 21.45 -4.18 2.81
C MET A 210 22.27 -3.90 4.06
N ILE A 211 21.59 -3.56 5.17
CA ILE A 211 22.22 -3.26 6.47
C ILE A 211 22.52 -4.57 7.19
#